data_AF-E7GER7-F1
#
_entry.id   AF-E7GER7-F1
#
_cell.length_a   1.000
_cell.length_b   1.000
_cell.length_c   1.000
_cell.angle_alpha   90.00
_cell.angle_beta   90.00
_cell.angle_gamma   90.00
#
_symmetry.space_group_name_H-M   'P 1'
#
loop_
_entity.id
_entity.type
_entity.pdbx_description
1 polymer ?
#
loop_
_entity_poly.entity_id
_entity_poly.type
_entity_poly.pdbx_seq_one_letter_code
_entity_poly.pdbx_strand_id
1 'polypeptide(L)'
;MEFIINKKNFHRLKEYGFKLPEEWLASGALEGTNVNEYCMMDGCYYIYLMDGENPSKIAVEDSGNPLLEGWVDTRPGEYGILWFDAIPYCTYHVGMDDLEMMMDIIYRMTKEGILERIDIKLKLI
;
A
#
# COMPACT_ATOMS: atom_id res chain seq x y z
N MET A 1 18.76 0.96 -10.95
CA MET A 1 18.40 0.02 -9.88
C MET A 1 17.01 0.38 -9.44
N GLU A 2 16.11 -0.58 -9.26
CA GLU A 2 14.73 -0.32 -8.85
C GLU A 2 14.35 -1.28 -7.72
N PHE A 3 13.43 -0.85 -6.85
CA PHE A 3 12.73 -1.75 -5.95
C PHE A 3 11.41 -2.12 -6.59
N ILE A 4 11.09 -3.41 -6.70
CA ILE A 4 9.80 -3.85 -7.23
C ILE A 4 9.17 -4.87 -6.30
N ILE A 5 7.85 -4.86 -6.21
CA ILE A 5 7.16 -6.00 -5.63
C ILE A 5 7.25 -7.14 -6.65
N ASN A 6 7.73 -8.29 -6.20
CA ASN A 6 7.65 -9.50 -7.01
C ASN A 6 6.19 -9.92 -7.18
N LYS A 7 5.66 -9.88 -8.41
CA LYS A 7 4.25 -10.22 -8.70
C LYS A 7 3.81 -11.58 -8.17
N LYS A 8 4.73 -12.54 -8.04
CA LYS A 8 4.46 -13.86 -7.45
C LYS A 8 4.05 -13.77 -5.98
N ASN A 9 4.45 -12.70 -5.29
CA ASN A 9 4.19 -12.46 -3.87
C ASN A 9 2.97 -11.55 -3.62
N PHE A 10 2.22 -11.13 -4.65
CA PHE A 10 1.06 -10.24 -4.46
C PHE A 10 0.02 -10.80 -3.49
N HIS A 11 -0.24 -12.12 -3.54
CA HIS A 11 -1.14 -12.78 -2.60
C HIS A 11 -0.75 -12.56 -1.13
N ARG A 12 0.54 -12.38 -0.85
CA ARG A 12 1.07 -12.16 0.50
C ARG A 12 0.83 -10.74 1.00
N LEU A 13 0.50 -9.78 0.15
CA LEU A 13 0.16 -8.41 0.57
C LEU A 13 -1.06 -8.39 1.51
N LYS A 14 -1.96 -9.37 1.38
CA LYS A 14 -3.10 -9.56 2.28
C LYS A 14 -2.66 -9.88 3.72
N GLU A 15 -1.45 -10.41 3.94
CA GLU A 15 -0.85 -10.64 5.27
C GLU A 15 -0.50 -9.32 5.98
N TYR A 16 -0.35 -8.24 5.21
CA TYR A 16 0.06 -6.91 5.68
C TYR A 16 -1.10 -5.90 5.75
N GLY A 17 -2.33 -6.35 5.53
CA GLY A 17 -3.52 -5.48 5.60
C GLY A 17 -3.85 -4.75 4.29
N PHE A 18 -3.10 -4.98 3.21
CA PHE A 18 -3.44 -4.49 1.87
C PHE A 18 -4.56 -5.35 1.25
N LYS A 19 -5.73 -5.34 1.88
CA LYS A 19 -6.92 -6.07 1.46
C LYS A 19 -8.15 -5.32 1.95
N LEU A 20 -9.22 -5.45 1.17
CA LEU A 20 -10.55 -5.13 1.67
C LEU A 20 -11.17 -6.36 2.36
N PRO A 21 -12.01 -6.16 3.39
CA PRO A 21 -12.98 -7.14 3.85
C PRO A 21 -13.74 -7.82 2.70
N GLU A 22 -14.04 -9.11 2.86
CA GLU A 22 -14.69 -9.92 1.82
C GLU A 22 -16.09 -9.39 1.48
N GLU A 23 -16.81 -8.90 2.49
CA GLU A 23 -18.13 -8.31 2.34
C GLU A 23 -18.16 -7.08 1.42
N TRP A 24 -17.03 -6.39 1.24
CA TRP A 24 -16.94 -5.20 0.39
C TRP A 24 -16.51 -5.50 -1.01
N LEU A 25 -15.60 -6.45 -1.16
CA LEU A 25 -15.31 -7.00 -2.47
C LEU A 25 -16.61 -7.58 -3.06
N ALA A 26 -17.41 -8.27 -2.24
CA ALA A 26 -18.72 -8.79 -2.64
C ALA A 26 -19.76 -7.72 -2.95
N SER A 27 -19.64 -6.50 -2.38
CA SER A 27 -20.55 -5.40 -2.65
C SER A 27 -20.17 -4.56 -3.87
N GLY A 28 -19.09 -4.89 -4.57
CA GLY A 28 -18.57 -4.08 -5.67
C GLY A 28 -17.88 -2.80 -5.20
N ALA A 29 -17.30 -2.76 -3.99
CA ALA A 29 -16.66 -1.56 -3.43
C ALA A 29 -15.52 -0.99 -4.29
N LEU A 30 -14.97 -1.79 -5.21
CA LEU A 30 -13.93 -1.38 -6.16
C LEU A 30 -14.47 -1.06 -7.57
N GLU A 31 -15.77 -1.21 -7.83
CA GLU A 31 -16.36 -0.94 -9.14
C GLU A 31 -16.16 0.52 -9.56
N GLY A 32 -15.62 0.74 -10.77
CA GLY A 32 -15.30 2.08 -11.26
C GLY A 32 -13.98 2.67 -10.73
N THR A 33 -13.26 1.95 -9.87
CA THR A 33 -11.90 2.30 -9.44
C THR A 33 -10.86 1.54 -10.26
N ASN A 34 -9.64 2.07 -10.33
CA ASN A 34 -8.43 1.39 -10.81
C ASN A 34 -7.62 0.75 -9.67
N VAL A 35 -8.22 0.61 -8.48
CA VAL A 35 -7.63 -0.05 -7.32
C VAL A 35 -7.89 -1.56 -7.42
N ASN A 36 -6.85 -2.38 -7.25
CA ASN A 36 -6.99 -3.84 -7.31
C ASN A 36 -7.40 -4.45 -5.95
N GLU A 37 -7.67 -5.76 -5.92
CA GLU A 37 -8.05 -6.50 -4.69
C GLU A 37 -6.98 -6.48 -3.57
N TYR A 38 -5.76 -6.06 -3.90
CA TYR A 38 -4.65 -5.85 -2.96
C TYR A 38 -4.53 -4.39 -2.52
N CYS A 39 -5.57 -3.58 -2.73
CA CYS A 39 -5.57 -2.15 -2.39
C CYS A 39 -4.36 -1.42 -2.99
N MET A 40 -4.09 -1.63 -4.29
CA MET A 40 -3.01 -0.94 -5.00
C MET A 40 -3.50 -0.24 -6.26
N MET A 41 -2.89 0.90 -6.57
CA MET A 41 -3.13 1.71 -7.77
C MET A 41 -1.86 2.49 -8.11
N ASP A 42 -1.42 2.45 -9.38
CA ASP A 42 -0.29 3.24 -9.91
C ASP A 42 1.02 3.19 -9.09
N GLY A 43 1.26 2.08 -8.37
CA GLY A 43 2.45 1.89 -7.54
C GLY A 43 2.28 2.34 -6.09
N CYS A 44 1.13 2.90 -5.73
CA CYS A 44 0.75 3.21 -4.36
C CYS A 44 0.02 2.03 -3.70
N TYR A 45 0.14 1.97 -2.38
CA TYR A 45 -0.48 1.01 -1.47
C TYR A 45 -1.48 1.74 -0.59
N TYR A 46 -2.67 1.19 -0.43
CA TYR A 46 -3.72 1.80 0.36
C TYR A 46 -4.07 0.90 1.54
N ILE A 47 -4.03 1.44 2.75
CA ILE A 47 -4.61 0.80 3.94
C ILE A 47 -5.77 1.69 4.38
N TYR A 48 -6.98 1.19 4.18
CA TYR A 48 -8.16 1.89 4.63
C TYR A 48 -8.30 1.79 6.15
N LEU A 49 -8.69 2.89 6.80
CA LEU A 49 -8.95 2.86 8.23
C LEU A 49 -10.34 2.27 8.49
N MET A 50 -10.40 1.42 9.50
CA MET A 50 -11.62 0.73 9.88
C MET A 50 -12.43 1.58 10.87
N ASP A 51 -13.74 1.41 10.85
CA ASP A 51 -14.66 2.03 11.77
C ASP A 51 -14.42 1.49 13.19
N GLY A 52 -14.26 2.40 14.16
CA GLY A 52 -13.95 2.04 15.55
C GLY A 52 -15.09 1.36 16.30
N GLU A 53 -16.35 1.58 15.88
CA GLU A 53 -17.54 0.93 16.45
C GLU A 53 -17.88 -0.37 15.73
N ASN A 54 -17.57 -0.44 14.43
CA ASN A 54 -17.73 -1.64 13.62
C ASN A 54 -16.44 -1.97 12.84
N PRO A 55 -15.51 -2.75 13.44
CA PRO A 55 -14.22 -3.09 12.82
C PRO A 55 -14.29 -3.91 11.54
N SER A 56 -15.49 -4.38 11.14
CA SER A 56 -15.71 -5.00 9.83
C SER A 56 -16.03 -3.97 8.74
N LYS A 57 -16.08 -2.67 9.10
CA LYS A 57 -16.40 -1.57 8.22
C LYS A 57 -15.26 -0.54 8.06
N ILE A 58 -15.27 0.25 6.98
CA ILE A 58 -14.34 1.29 6.56
C ILE A 58 -15.01 2.47 7.19
N ALA A 59 -14.23 3.25 7.91
CA ALA A 59 -14.77 4.49 8.42
C ALA A 59 -15.27 5.34 7.23
N VAL A 60 -16.38 6.04 7.42
CA VAL A 60 -16.88 6.99 6.42
C VAL A 60 -16.91 8.34 7.11
N GLU A 61 -16.09 9.26 6.63
CA GLU A 61 -16.09 10.65 7.06
C GLU A 61 -16.71 11.53 5.98
N ASP A 62 -17.12 12.75 6.34
CA ASP A 62 -17.65 13.73 5.38
C ASP A 62 -16.63 14.05 4.26
N SER A 63 -15.34 13.89 4.54
CA SER A 63 -14.22 14.05 3.60
C SER A 63 -13.94 12.82 2.73
N GLY A 64 -14.66 11.71 2.92
CA GLY A 64 -14.47 10.45 2.20
C GLY A 64 -14.05 9.30 3.11
N ASN A 65 -13.50 8.25 2.51
CA ASN A 65 -13.00 7.11 3.26
C ASN A 65 -11.57 7.39 3.74
N PRO A 66 -11.34 7.42 5.07
CA PRO A 66 -10.04 7.68 5.63
C PRO A 66 -9.10 6.52 5.31
N LEU A 67 -7.91 6.83 4.82
CA LEU A 67 -6.92 5.82 4.42
C LEU A 67 -5.49 6.34 4.59
N LEU A 68 -4.55 5.41 4.67
CA LEU A 68 -3.13 5.65 4.51
C LEU A 68 -2.73 5.29 3.09
N GLU A 69 -2.18 6.25 2.36
CA GLU A 69 -1.51 6.01 1.09
C GLU A 69 -0.01 5.90 1.35
N GLY A 70 0.58 4.76 1.02
CA GLY A 70 2.02 4.56 1.02
C GLY A 70 2.53 4.41 -0.40
N TRP A 71 3.74 4.86 -0.70
CA TRP A 71 4.39 4.51 -1.96
C TRP A 71 5.88 4.36 -1.80
N VAL A 72 6.42 3.43 -2.59
CA VAL A 72 7.87 3.22 -2.70
C VAL A 72 8.33 3.88 -3.98
N ASP A 73 9.26 4.82 -3.89
CA ASP A 73 9.86 5.41 -5.06
C ASP A 73 10.87 4.46 -5.68
N THR A 74 10.55 4.05 -6.90
CA THR A 74 11.31 3.10 -7.71
C THR A 74 12.05 3.81 -8.84
N ARG A 75 12.05 5.15 -8.89
CA ARG A 75 12.64 5.93 -9.98
C ARG A 75 14.11 5.56 -10.20
N PRO A 76 14.55 5.36 -11.46
CA PRO A 76 15.93 5.07 -11.76
C PRO A 76 16.86 6.22 -11.34
N GLY A 77 17.84 5.94 -10.48
CA GLY A 77 18.87 6.89 -10.03
C GLY A 77 20.12 6.21 -9.47
N GLU A 78 21.21 6.98 -9.32
CA GLU A 78 22.58 6.47 -9.09
C GLU A 78 22.81 5.79 -7.72
N TYR A 79 21.92 6.00 -6.74
CA TYR A 79 22.24 5.67 -5.33
C TYR A 79 21.54 4.45 -4.76
N GLY A 80 20.65 3.81 -5.53
CA GLY A 80 19.98 2.61 -5.05
C GLY A 80 19.25 2.80 -3.71
N ILE A 81 18.56 3.93 -3.57
CA ILE A 81 17.87 4.31 -2.34
C ILE A 81 16.45 3.76 -2.40
N LEU A 82 16.01 3.12 -1.31
CA LEU A 82 14.61 2.84 -1.07
C LEU A 82 14.02 4.08 -0.39
N TRP A 83 13.26 4.88 -1.13
CA TRP A 83 12.49 5.97 -0.53
C TRP A 83 11.04 5.53 -0.39
N PHE A 84 10.49 5.78 0.78
CA PHE A 84 9.13 5.42 1.15
C PHE A 84 8.48 6.60 1.85
N ASP A 85 7.25 6.90 1.47
CA ASP A 85 6.46 7.95 2.07
C ASP A 85 5.04 7.41 2.33
N ALA A 86 4.43 7.92 3.39
CA ALA A 86 3.10 7.54 3.85
C ALA A 86 2.32 8.79 4.25
N ILE A 87 1.14 8.97 3.66
CA ILE A 87 0.31 10.14 3.88
C ILE A 87 -1.13 9.73 4.24
N PRO A 88 -1.76 10.43 5.20
CA PRO A 88 -3.18 10.27 5.43
C PRO A 88 -3.98 10.96 4.33
N TYR A 89 -5.01 10.29 3.85
CA TYR A 89 -6.01 10.85 2.93
C TYR A 89 -7.40 10.85 3.55
N CYS A 90 -8.17 11.88 3.22
CA CYS A 90 -9.59 12.01 3.54
C CYS A 90 -9.92 11.90 5.05
N THR A 91 -8.96 12.25 5.91
CA THR A 91 -9.08 12.12 7.37
C THR A 91 -8.25 13.17 8.11
N TYR A 92 -8.70 13.54 9.31
CA TYR A 92 -7.99 14.39 10.27
C TYR A 92 -7.60 13.65 11.56
N HIS A 93 -7.91 12.35 11.65
CA HIS A 93 -7.74 11.52 12.85
C HIS A 93 -6.53 10.59 12.81
N VAL A 94 -5.77 10.56 11.71
CA VAL A 94 -4.57 9.72 11.62
C VAL A 94 -3.47 10.26 12.52
N GLY A 95 -3.00 9.41 13.43
CA GLY A 95 -1.88 9.69 14.32
C GLY A 95 -0.54 9.31 13.71
N MET A 96 0.55 9.67 14.39
CA MET A 96 1.90 9.25 13.98
C MET A 96 2.04 7.71 14.02
N ASP A 97 1.40 7.04 14.98
CA ASP A 97 1.45 5.58 15.14
C ASP A 97 0.93 4.81 13.91
N ASP A 98 -0.08 5.36 13.24
CA ASP A 98 -0.63 4.79 11.99
C ASP A 98 0.38 4.90 10.83
N LEU A 99 1.11 6.01 10.75
CA LEU A 99 2.20 6.20 9.78
C LEU A 99 3.38 5.28 10.09
N GLU A 100 3.70 5.07 11.37
CA GLU A 100 4.72 4.12 11.82
C GLU A 100 4.39 2.68 11.42
N MET A 101 3.12 2.27 11.51
CA MET A 101 2.67 0.96 11.03
C MET A 101 3.01 0.74 9.56
N MET A 102 2.75 1.74 8.70
CA MET A 102 3.05 1.63 7.28
C MET A 102 4.57 1.49 7.03
N MET A 103 5.41 2.20 7.79
CA MET A 103 6.87 2.04 7.72
C MET A 103 7.32 0.63 8.15
N ASP A 104 6.75 0.06 9.22
CA ASP A 104 7.07 -1.30 9.67
C ASP A 104 6.69 -2.35 8.62
N ILE A 105 5.55 -2.18 7.95
CA ILE A 105 5.10 -3.05 6.87
C ILE A 105 6.12 -3.08 5.73
N ILE A 106 6.59 -1.91 5.28
CA ILE A 106 7.58 -1.82 4.20
C ILE A 106 8.91 -2.45 4.61
N TYR A 107 9.35 -2.22 5.86
CA TYR A 107 10.54 -2.86 6.41
C TYR A 107 10.42 -4.40 6.38
N ARG A 108 9.30 -4.95 6.84
CA ARG A 108 9.05 -6.39 6.86
C ARG A 108 8.98 -6.98 5.45
N MET A 109 8.26 -6.34 4.53
CA MET A 109 8.19 -6.75 3.12
C MET A 109 9.58 -6.78 2.47
N THR A 110 10.45 -5.82 2.80
CA THR A 110 11.84 -5.78 2.32
C THR A 110 12.65 -6.94 2.90
N LYS A 111 12.55 -7.20 4.21
CA LYS A 111 13.25 -8.29 4.89
C LYS A 111 12.83 -9.67 4.38
N GLU A 112 11.57 -9.83 4.02
CA GLU A 112 11.01 -11.10 3.53
C GLU A 112 11.18 -11.31 2.01
N GLY A 113 11.77 -10.37 1.29
CA GLY A 113 11.94 -10.45 -0.17
C GLY A 113 10.62 -10.35 -0.94
N ILE A 114 9.61 -9.70 -0.36
CA ILE A 114 8.37 -9.36 -1.09
C ILE A 114 8.63 -8.12 -1.95
N LEU A 115 9.27 -7.12 -1.34
CA LEU A 115 9.82 -5.95 -2.00
C LEU A 115 11.30 -6.22 -2.29
N GLU A 116 11.61 -6.48 -3.56
CA GLU A 116 12.93 -6.90 -4.00
C GLU A 116 13.65 -5.77 -4.73
N ARG A 117 14.95 -5.66 -4.49
CA ARG A 117 15.83 -4.86 -5.34
C ARG A 117 16.11 -5.62 -6.63
N ILE A 118 15.83 -4.98 -7.77
CA ILE A 118 16.25 -5.46 -9.08
C ILE A 118 17.35 -4.58 -9.68
N ASP A 119 18.43 -5.23 -10.10
CA ASP A 119 19.47 -4.59 -10.87
C ASP A 119 19.04 -4.59 -12.35
N ILE A 120 18.44 -3.49 -12.79
CA ILE A 120 18.20 -3.26 -14.22
C ILE A 120 19.56 -3.06 -14.88
N LYS A 121 20.07 -4.12 -15.51
CA LYS A 121 21.13 -3.99 -16.50
C LYS A 121 20.54 -3.18 -17.66
N LEU A 122 20.83 -1.88 -17.70
CA LEU A 122 20.63 -1.08 -18.89
C LEU A 122 21.37 -1.82 -20.03
N LYS A 123 20.61 -2.38 -20.97
CA LYS A 123 21.19 -2.77 -22.25
C LYS A 123 21.61 -1.47 -22.92
N LEU A 124 22.90 -1.17 -22.82
CA LEU A 124 23.56 -0.21 -23.70
C LEU A 124 23.33 -0.74 -25.13
N ILE A 125 22.47 -0.05 -25.87
CA ILE A 125 22.36 -0.16 -27.33
C ILE A 125 23.35 0.85 -27.90
#